data_AF-A0A7X9DFC3-F1
#
_entry.id   AF-A0A7X9DFC3-F1
#
_cell.length_a   1.000
_cell.length_b   1.000
_cell.length_c   1.000
_cell.angle_alpha   90.00
_cell.angle_beta   90.00
_cell.angle_gamma   90.00
#
_symmetry.space_group_name_H-M   'P 1'
#
loop_
_entity.id
_entity.type
_entity.pdbx_description
1 polymer ?
#
loop_
_entity_poly.entity_id
_entity_poly.type
_entity_poly.pdbx_seq_one_letter_code
_entity_poly.pdbx_strand_id
1 'polypeptide(L)'
;MKLKLINFLYVFCVITVVLLNCNIFAQTYFKENVTIGTQAGYAVITGYYSDSFNNGLSAGFFSFVPLTDLFMLNGVLVYNRFSLANSSNSTMQSFGITITPSLYYALPFNITMYAGAGLSLQYYTLSAIKTDAYDSTTKTGFLMNAGIATTLFERTLLIAECMYHITELSHKYFQTTVFSIKAGYQFALHKPEYYISQEAEKNAVREQTVKMLYTAAMDYVQKKDHVHALETFKQILSLKPDHKESKQYVAAISQAKEQYDTAGILIKQDKYFDALPLLAASSQYIAEASIDYKNVQDKLKPQIPELQQKAIEAFNNKDYDACITIMNSVLLIDPDNTVAKGYIVRSQRIKETIQKLQ
;
A
#
# COMPACT_ATOMS: atom_id res chain seq x y z
N MET A 1 6.01 22.59 43.38
CA MET A 1 4.86 22.18 42.55
C MET A 1 5.07 20.73 42.11
N LYS A 2 4.62 19.75 42.91
CA LYS A 2 4.83 18.31 42.66
C LYS A 2 3.70 17.79 41.77
N LEU A 3 3.79 18.04 40.46
CA LEU A 3 2.90 17.37 39.50
C LEU A 3 3.31 15.89 39.49
N LYS A 4 2.42 15.01 39.98
CA LYS A 4 2.70 13.58 40.17
C LYS A 4 3.05 12.94 38.82
N LEU A 5 4.29 12.50 38.68
CA LEU A 5 4.87 11.73 37.56
C LEU A 5 3.95 10.59 37.07
N ILE A 6 3.13 10.05 37.97
CA ILE A 6 2.13 9.00 37.75
C ILE A 6 1.06 9.40 36.71
N ASN A 7 0.64 10.66 36.68
CA ASN A 7 -0.38 11.11 35.72
C ASN A 7 0.17 11.19 34.28
N PHE A 8 1.47 11.46 34.13
CA PHE A 8 2.09 11.52 32.81
C PHE A 8 2.27 10.11 32.21
N LEU A 9 2.64 9.13 33.04
CA LEU A 9 2.76 7.73 32.63
C LEU A 9 1.40 7.15 32.21
N TYR A 10 0.33 7.49 32.94
CA TYR A 10 -1.03 7.03 32.64
C TYR A 10 -1.55 7.60 31.31
N VAL A 11 -1.32 8.90 31.07
CA VAL A 11 -1.67 9.55 29.80
C VAL A 11 -0.86 8.94 28.64
N PHE A 12 0.43 8.66 28.85
CA PHE A 12 1.28 8.02 27.85
C PHE A 12 0.81 6.61 27.49
N CYS A 13 0.46 5.78 28.49
CA CYS A 13 -0.09 4.44 28.29
C CYS A 13 -1.44 4.45 27.55
N VAL A 14 -2.33 5.39 27.88
CA VAL A 14 -3.63 5.52 27.20
C VAL A 14 -3.43 5.92 25.73
N ILE A 15 -2.51 6.85 25.44
CA ILE A 15 -2.18 7.26 24.08
C ILE A 15 -1.57 6.08 23.28
N THR A 16 -0.69 5.27 23.89
CA THR A 16 -0.11 4.10 23.22
C THR A 16 -1.15 3.02 22.91
N VAL A 17 -2.10 2.75 23.81
CA VAL A 17 -3.20 1.79 23.58
C VAL A 17 -4.17 2.26 22.48
N VAL A 18 -4.43 3.57 22.40
CA VAL A 18 -5.24 4.14 21.32
C VAL A 18 -4.52 4.04 19.97
N LEU A 19 -3.21 4.29 19.94
CA LEU A 19 -2.39 4.19 18.72
C LEU A 19 -2.20 2.75 18.23
N LEU A 20 -2.14 1.76 19.12
CA LEU A 20 -2.06 0.33 18.78
C LEU A 20 -3.30 -0.18 18.02
N ASN A 21 -4.46 0.49 18.11
CA ASN A 21 -5.69 0.10 17.41
C ASN A 21 -5.84 0.73 16.01
N CYS A 22 -4.91 1.61 15.60
CA CYS A 22 -4.89 2.15 14.24
C CYS A 22 -3.99 1.28 13.36
N ASN A 23 -4.60 0.51 12.46
CA ASN A 23 -3.93 -0.22 11.37
C ASN A 23 -3.39 0.75 10.30
N ILE A 24 -2.43 1.58 10.68
CA ILE A 24 -1.65 2.40 9.75
C ILE A 24 -0.28 1.74 9.67
N PHE A 25 -0.11 0.85 8.68
CA PHE A 25 1.20 0.33 8.30
C PHE A 25 2.00 1.43 7.61
N ALA A 26 2.47 2.41 8.37
CA ALA A 26 3.50 3.32 7.91
C ALA A 26 4.83 2.55 7.88
N GLN A 27 5.53 2.58 6.74
CA GLN A 27 6.92 2.11 6.68
C GLN A 27 7.71 2.85 7.74
N THR A 28 8.34 2.10 8.63
CA THR A 28 9.14 2.68 9.70
C THR A 28 10.56 2.95 9.19
N TYR A 29 11.11 4.13 9.49
CA TYR A 29 12.46 4.52 9.04
C TYR A 29 13.56 3.58 9.56
N PHE A 30 13.30 2.87 10.65
CA PHE A 30 14.25 1.96 11.25
C PHE A 30 14.31 0.61 10.56
N LYS A 31 13.22 0.10 9.93
CA LYS A 31 13.08 -1.31 9.52
C LYS A 31 14.25 -1.89 8.72
N GLU A 32 14.89 -1.08 7.89
CA GLU A 32 15.96 -1.54 6.98
C GLU A 32 17.29 -0.80 7.19
N ASN A 33 17.38 0.04 8.23
CA ASN A 33 18.54 0.90 8.44
C ASN A 33 19.08 0.80 9.87
N VAL A 34 20.38 0.58 10.00
CA VAL A 34 21.10 0.83 11.25
C VAL A 34 21.31 2.33 11.39
N THR A 35 20.96 2.90 12.54
CA THR A 35 21.27 4.29 12.87
C THR A 35 22.48 4.32 13.79
N ILE A 36 23.45 5.18 13.49
CA ILE A 36 24.57 5.48 14.40
C ILE A 36 24.66 6.99 14.55
N GLY A 37 24.93 7.47 15.76
CA GLY A 37 24.97 8.91 16.00
C GLY A 37 25.58 9.32 17.33
N THR A 38 25.45 10.61 17.61
CA THR A 38 25.90 11.25 18.84
C THR A 38 24.72 11.78 19.64
N GLN A 39 24.90 11.89 20.95
CA GLN A 39 23.91 12.46 21.86
C GLN A 39 24.55 13.42 22.85
N ALA A 40 23.79 14.44 23.23
CA ALA A 40 24.12 15.34 24.32
C ALA A 40 22.87 15.56 25.17
N GLY A 41 23.05 15.71 26.48
CA GLY A 41 21.94 15.78 27.40
C GLY A 41 22.27 16.33 28.77
N TYR A 42 21.23 16.42 29.59
CA TYR A 42 21.28 16.89 30.96
C TYR A 42 20.80 15.78 31.89
N ALA A 43 21.63 15.45 32.89
CA ALA A 43 21.41 14.35 33.81
C ALA A 43 20.98 14.90 35.18
N VAL A 44 19.76 14.57 35.60
CA VAL A 44 19.19 14.96 36.88
C VAL A 44 19.36 13.82 37.87
N ILE A 45 19.98 14.10 39.02
CA ILE A 45 20.09 13.13 40.12
C ILE A 45 18.83 13.21 40.97
N THR A 46 18.28 12.06 41.32
CA THR A 46 17.07 11.95 42.14
C THR A 46 17.28 10.95 43.27
N GLY A 47 16.40 10.98 44.27
CA GLY A 47 16.46 10.05 45.41
C GLY A 47 17.55 10.42 46.42
N TYR A 48 18.16 9.40 47.03
CA TYR A 48 19.06 9.52 48.20
C TYR A 48 20.24 10.47 47.96
N TYR A 49 20.76 10.51 46.74
CA TYR A 49 21.98 11.26 46.40
C TYR A 49 21.70 12.67 45.86
N SER A 50 20.44 13.12 45.83
CA SER A 50 20.06 14.43 45.26
C SER A 50 20.65 15.63 46.00
N ASP A 51 20.85 15.52 47.32
CA ASP A 51 21.48 16.59 48.12
C ASP A 51 23.01 16.52 48.10
N SER A 52 23.58 15.39 47.67
CA SER A 52 25.04 15.16 47.66
C SER A 52 25.71 15.65 46.38
N PHE A 53 24.96 15.67 45.28
CA PHE A 53 25.48 15.98 43.95
C PHE A 53 24.58 16.97 43.23
N ASN A 54 25.22 17.88 42.52
CA ASN A 54 24.55 18.71 41.52
C ASN A 54 24.24 17.87 40.28
N ASN A 55 23.17 18.25 39.58
CA ASN A 55 22.86 17.74 38.25
C ASN A 55 24.04 17.93 37.29
N GLY A 56 24.09 17.07 36.28
CA GLY A 56 25.25 16.92 35.41
C GLY A 56 24.96 17.08 33.93
N LEU A 57 26.04 17.07 33.16
CA LEU A 57 25.98 16.98 31.70
C LEU A 57 26.24 15.54 31.25
N SER A 58 25.60 15.18 30.15
CA SER A 58 25.70 13.87 29.51
C SER A 58 26.11 14.05 28.05
N ALA A 59 27.03 13.23 27.56
CA ALA A 59 27.40 13.18 26.15
C ALA A 59 27.76 11.74 25.76
N GLY A 60 27.53 11.36 24.51
CA GLY A 60 27.81 9.99 24.11
C GLY A 60 27.53 9.68 22.65
N PHE A 61 27.61 8.39 22.35
CA PHE A 61 27.29 7.79 21.06
C PHE A 61 26.14 6.80 21.24
N PHE A 62 25.34 6.64 20.21
CA PHE A 62 24.26 5.66 20.22
C PHE A 62 24.20 4.89 18.90
N SER A 63 23.59 3.73 18.94
CA SER A 63 23.17 2.96 17.78
C SER A 63 21.77 2.40 17.97
N PHE A 64 20.96 2.46 16.90
CA PHE A 64 19.70 1.75 16.80
C PHE A 64 19.81 0.69 15.72
N VAL A 65 19.56 -0.56 16.11
CA VAL A 65 19.58 -1.71 15.20
C VAL A 65 18.17 -2.31 15.16
N PRO A 66 17.44 -2.19 14.04
CA PRO A 66 16.15 -2.86 13.90
C PRO A 66 16.36 -4.39 13.97
N LEU A 67 15.52 -5.08 14.73
CA LEU A 67 15.50 -6.55 14.74
C LEU A 67 14.27 -7.08 14.00
N THR A 68 13.14 -6.39 14.14
CA THR A 68 11.89 -6.67 13.44
C THR A 68 11.16 -5.35 13.14
N ASP A 69 9.96 -5.45 12.54
CA ASP A 69 9.10 -4.30 12.25
C ASP A 69 8.62 -3.53 13.48
N LEU A 70 8.72 -4.14 14.67
CA LEU A 70 8.25 -3.57 15.94
C LEU A 70 9.34 -3.48 17.00
N PHE A 71 10.43 -4.24 16.88
CA PHE A 71 11.50 -4.29 17.86
C PHE A 71 12.82 -3.76 17.31
N MET A 72 13.51 -2.94 18.10
CA MET A 72 14.87 -2.50 17.85
C MET A 72 15.74 -2.67 19.10
N LEU A 73 17.05 -2.78 18.89
CA LEU A 73 18.04 -2.74 19.93
C LEU A 73 18.70 -1.36 19.97
N ASN A 74 18.66 -0.70 21.13
CA ASN A 74 19.35 0.56 21.39
C ASN A 74 20.63 0.32 22.19
N GLY A 75 21.78 0.56 21.57
CA GLY A 75 23.08 0.59 22.22
C GLY A 75 23.51 2.02 22.50
N VAL A 76 23.95 2.34 23.73
CA VAL A 76 24.47 3.67 24.07
C VAL A 76 25.78 3.55 24.82
N LEU A 77 26.76 4.34 24.40
CA LEU A 77 27.97 4.63 25.15
C LEU A 77 27.88 6.07 25.65
N VAL A 78 27.81 6.27 26.96
CA VAL A 78 27.54 7.58 27.57
C VAL A 78 28.58 7.96 28.61
N TYR A 79 28.96 9.23 28.62
CA TYR A 79 29.73 9.86 29.68
C TYR A 79 28.84 10.85 30.42
N ASN A 80 28.83 10.80 31.75
CA ASN A 80 28.18 11.81 32.59
C ASN A 80 29.19 12.41 33.56
N ARG A 81 28.99 13.68 33.90
CA ARG A 81 29.78 14.39 34.92
C ARG A 81 28.86 15.14 35.87
N PHE A 82 29.03 14.89 37.16
CA PHE A 82 28.30 15.49 38.26
C PHE A 82 29.28 16.20 39.20
N SER A 83 28.96 17.41 39.63
CA SER A 83 29.73 18.10 40.69
C SER A 83 29.15 17.78 42.06
N LEU A 84 29.96 17.78 43.11
CA LEU A 84 29.44 17.64 44.48
C LEU A 84 28.72 18.93 44.89
N ALA A 85 27.63 18.82 45.66
CA ALA A 85 26.83 19.96 46.08
C ALA A 85 27.66 21.02 46.85
N ASN A 86 28.58 20.55 47.70
CA ASN A 86 29.41 21.40 48.57
C ASN A 86 30.81 21.72 48.00
N SER A 87 31.09 21.34 46.75
CA SER A 87 32.41 21.56 46.12
C SER A 87 32.33 21.45 44.59
N SER A 88 32.43 22.57 43.89
CA SER A 88 32.47 22.61 42.41
C SER A 88 33.71 21.92 41.82
N ASN A 89 34.82 21.90 42.57
CA ASN A 89 36.07 21.29 42.15
C ASN A 89 36.08 19.77 42.35
N SER A 90 35.15 19.24 43.15
CA SER A 90 35.00 17.81 43.35
C SER A 90 33.93 17.26 42.41
N THR A 91 34.21 16.16 41.73
CA THR A 91 33.30 15.62 40.72
C THR A 91 33.20 14.11 40.78
N MET A 92 32.01 13.60 40.46
CA MET A 92 31.80 12.21 40.07
C MET A 92 31.61 12.13 38.57
N GLN A 93 32.35 11.24 37.91
CA GLN A 93 32.21 10.95 36.50
C GLN A 93 31.68 9.53 36.34
N SER A 94 30.94 9.27 35.27
CA SER A 94 30.48 7.93 34.92
C SER A 94 30.65 7.64 33.44
N PHE A 95 31.20 6.48 33.11
CA PHE A 95 31.22 5.93 31.75
C PHE A 95 30.28 4.73 31.70
N GLY A 96 29.26 4.80 30.86
CA GLY A 96 28.18 3.83 30.78
C GLY A 96 28.07 3.17 29.42
N ILE A 97 27.87 1.86 29.42
CA ILE A 97 27.41 1.11 28.26
C ILE A 97 26.02 0.58 28.57
N THR A 98 25.08 0.79 27.66
CA THR A 98 23.70 0.36 27.83
C THR A 98 23.23 -0.43 26.62
N ILE A 99 22.44 -1.47 26.86
CA ILE A 99 21.77 -2.24 25.82
C ILE A 99 20.29 -2.33 26.18
N THR A 100 19.45 -1.82 25.29
CA THR A 100 18.03 -1.60 25.56
C THR A 100 17.17 -2.11 24.42
N PRO A 101 16.52 -3.29 24.54
CA PRO A 101 15.46 -3.66 23.62
C PRO A 101 14.32 -2.65 23.74
N SER A 102 13.86 -2.13 22.60
CA SER A 102 12.85 -1.09 22.53
C SER A 102 11.79 -1.46 21.50
N LEU A 103 10.53 -1.19 21.85
CA LEU A 103 9.42 -1.18 20.89
C LEU A 103 9.39 0.19 20.21
N TYR A 104 9.07 0.21 18.92
CA TYR A 104 8.92 1.45 18.17
C TYR A 104 7.67 1.42 17.27
N TYR A 105 7.10 2.60 17.05
CA TYR A 105 5.88 2.77 16.26
C TYR A 105 5.97 4.07 15.46
N ALA A 106 5.71 3.99 14.15
CA ALA A 106 5.68 5.15 13.27
C ALA A 106 4.29 5.81 13.30
N LEU A 107 4.29 7.11 13.57
CA LEU A 107 3.14 7.99 13.50
C LEU A 107 3.11 8.73 12.16
N PRO A 108 1.95 9.32 11.78
CA PRO A 108 1.89 10.31 10.71
C PRO A 108 2.92 11.44 10.87
N PHE A 109 3.24 12.14 9.78
CA PHE A 109 4.17 13.28 9.75
C PHE A 109 5.65 12.94 10.06
N ASN A 110 6.10 11.74 9.71
CA ASN A 110 7.50 11.30 9.86
C ASN A 110 8.01 11.35 11.31
N ILE A 111 7.14 10.99 12.25
CA ILE A 111 7.47 10.90 13.68
C ILE A 111 7.49 9.43 14.06
N THR A 112 8.56 8.97 14.70
CA THR A 112 8.63 7.62 15.30
C THR A 112 8.74 7.76 16.81
N MET A 113 7.87 7.08 17.54
CA MET A 113 7.99 6.96 18.99
C MET A 113 8.60 5.61 19.36
N TYR A 114 9.38 5.57 20.43
CA TYR A 114 9.89 4.31 20.97
C TYR A 114 9.99 4.34 22.49
N ALA A 115 9.93 3.16 23.08
CA ALA A 115 10.16 2.96 24.50
C ALA A 115 10.77 1.57 24.76
N GLY A 116 11.64 1.49 25.75
CA GLY A 116 12.39 0.28 26.07
C GLY A 116 12.80 0.21 27.53
N ALA A 117 13.22 -0.99 27.93
CA ALA A 117 13.80 -1.25 29.23
C ALA A 117 14.96 -2.23 29.07
N GLY A 118 16.03 -2.04 29.82
CA GLY A 118 17.27 -2.75 29.60
C GLY A 118 18.25 -2.68 30.76
N LEU A 119 19.49 -3.05 30.45
CA LEU A 119 20.58 -3.12 31.41
C LEU A 119 21.65 -2.09 31.07
N SER A 120 22.27 -1.55 32.12
CA SER A 120 23.43 -0.66 32.00
C SER A 120 24.60 -1.20 32.82
N LEU A 121 25.80 -1.08 32.28
CA LEU A 121 27.06 -1.21 33.00
C LEU A 121 27.68 0.19 33.11
N GLN A 122 27.96 0.65 34.33
CA GLN A 122 28.43 2.00 34.62
C GLN A 122 29.74 1.91 35.43
N TYR A 123 30.79 2.57 34.93
CA TYR A 123 32.05 2.77 35.66
C TYR A 123 32.06 4.19 36.24
N TYR A 124 31.98 4.29 37.57
CA TYR A 124 32.00 5.54 38.30
C TYR A 124 33.40 5.85 38.82
N THR A 125 33.81 7.11 38.73
CA THR A 125 34.99 7.65 39.40
C THR A 125 34.61 8.87 40.22
N LEU A 126 35.05 8.91 41.47
CA LEU A 126 34.84 10.02 42.39
C LEU A 126 36.19 10.69 42.65
N SER A 127 36.25 12.00 42.45
CA SER A 127 37.39 12.83 42.82
C SER A 127 36.94 13.91 43.80
N ALA A 128 37.28 13.72 45.08
CA ALA A 128 36.95 14.62 46.17
C ALA A 128 38.20 15.40 46.63
N ILE A 129 38.55 16.44 45.85
CA ILE A 129 39.76 17.25 46.03
C ILE A 129 39.94 17.81 47.45
N LYS A 130 38.87 18.23 48.14
CA LYS A 130 38.96 18.80 49.50
C LYS A 130 39.44 17.79 50.55
N THR A 131 39.22 16.50 50.31
CA THR A 131 39.56 15.41 51.25
C THR A 131 40.66 14.51 50.70
N ASP A 132 41.26 14.87 49.57
CA ASP A 132 42.22 14.06 48.81
C ASP A 132 41.77 12.60 48.60
N ALA A 133 40.46 12.42 48.41
CA ALA A 133 39.87 11.10 48.24
C ALA A 133 39.57 10.83 46.77
N TYR A 134 40.03 9.67 46.29
CA TYR A 134 39.76 9.15 44.96
C TYR A 134 39.24 7.72 45.08
N ASP A 135 38.12 7.43 44.44
CA ASP A 135 37.53 6.10 44.44
C ASP A 135 36.92 5.78 43.07
N SER A 136 36.82 4.50 42.75
CA SER A 136 36.15 4.05 41.53
C SER A 136 35.44 2.73 41.73
N THR A 137 34.34 2.55 41.00
CA THR A 137 33.54 1.33 41.10
C THR A 137 32.77 1.06 39.82
N THR A 138 32.62 -0.22 39.50
CA THR A 138 31.78 -0.66 38.38
C THR A 138 30.47 -1.20 38.93
N LYS A 139 29.35 -0.69 38.43
CA LYS A 139 28.01 -1.09 38.85
C LYS A 139 27.18 -1.49 37.65
N THR A 140 26.37 -2.52 37.83
CA THR A 140 25.27 -2.84 36.92
C THR A 140 24.01 -2.13 37.39
N GLY A 141 23.09 -1.88 36.46
CA GLY A 141 21.84 -1.21 36.74
C GLY A 141 20.77 -1.53 35.73
N PHE A 142 19.56 -1.13 36.09
CA PHE A 142 18.41 -1.17 35.21
C PHE A 142 18.17 0.21 34.61
N LEU A 143 17.64 0.22 33.41
CA LEU A 143 17.22 1.46 32.77
C LEU A 143 15.90 1.30 32.05
N MET A 144 15.22 2.43 31.87
CA MET A 144 14.08 2.57 30.97
C MET A 144 14.30 3.80 30.12
N ASN A 145 13.91 3.76 28.85
CA ASN A 145 13.99 4.91 27.96
C ASN A 145 12.68 5.09 27.20
N ALA A 146 12.39 6.32 26.84
CA ALA A 146 11.34 6.68 25.89
C ALA A 146 11.82 7.86 25.05
N GLY A 147 11.54 7.82 23.75
CA GLY A 147 11.97 8.87 22.84
C GLY A 147 11.07 9.04 21.64
N ILE A 148 11.29 10.18 20.96
CA ILE A 148 10.62 10.57 19.75
C ILE A 148 11.70 10.92 18.73
N ALA A 149 11.63 10.33 17.55
CA ALA A 149 12.55 10.50 16.45
C ALA A 149 11.83 11.12 15.24
N THR A 150 12.50 12.01 14.52
CA THR A 150 12.02 12.56 13.25
C THR A 150 13.17 12.68 12.26
N THR A 151 12.86 12.69 10.97
CA THR A 151 13.83 12.89 9.90
C THR A 151 14.08 14.38 9.69
N LEU A 152 15.35 14.79 9.77
CA LEU A 152 15.78 16.14 9.39
C LEU A 152 16.12 16.22 7.90
N PHE A 153 16.78 15.16 7.39
CA PHE A 153 17.13 14.94 5.99
C PHE A 153 16.92 13.46 5.65
N GLU A 154 17.07 13.08 4.38
CA GLU A 154 16.75 11.75 3.82
C GLU A 154 17.37 10.56 4.59
N ARG A 155 18.47 10.78 5.34
CA ARG A 155 19.12 9.76 6.18
C ARG A 155 19.52 10.25 7.56
N THR A 156 19.09 11.44 7.95
CA THR A 156 19.50 12.06 9.22
C THR A 156 18.32 12.13 10.17
N LEU A 157 18.48 11.54 11.35
CA LEU A 157 17.49 11.54 12.40
C LEU A 157 17.83 12.56 13.48
N LEU A 158 16.83 13.30 13.92
CA LEU A 158 16.84 14.08 15.14
C LEU A 158 15.95 13.38 16.18
N ILE A 159 16.48 13.17 17.38
CA ILE A 159 15.82 12.37 18.42
C ILE A 159 15.82 13.14 19.72
N ALA A 160 14.67 13.19 20.40
CA ALA A 160 14.58 13.58 21.80
C ALA A 160 14.30 12.33 22.64
N GLU A 161 15.10 12.10 23.70
CA GLU A 161 14.96 10.92 24.57
C GLU A 161 15.01 11.31 26.04
N CYS A 162 14.15 10.67 26.84
CA CYS A 162 14.23 10.61 28.29
C CYS A 162 14.68 9.20 28.70
N MET A 163 15.75 9.11 29.46
CA MET A 163 16.28 7.86 29.98
C MET A 163 16.34 7.91 31.51
N TYR A 164 15.84 6.89 32.17
CA TYR A 164 15.88 6.74 33.61
C TYR A 164 16.78 5.55 33.98
N HIS A 165 17.74 5.77 34.88
CA HIS A 165 18.65 4.74 35.37
C HIS A 165 18.50 4.53 36.87
N ILE A 166 18.64 3.27 37.30
CA ILE A 166 18.81 2.89 38.68
C ILE A 166 20.04 1.97 38.79
N THR A 167 21.02 2.39 39.58
CA THR A 167 22.19 1.59 39.97
C THR A 167 22.34 1.56 41.49
N GLU A 168 23.00 0.56 42.04
CA GLU A 168 23.37 0.56 43.47
C GLU A 168 24.75 1.19 43.66
N LEU A 169 24.82 2.22 44.50
CA LEU A 169 26.06 2.87 44.93
C LEU A 169 26.08 2.89 46.46
N SER A 170 27.13 2.33 47.08
CA SER A 170 27.28 2.25 48.54
C SER A 170 26.01 1.82 49.30
N HIS A 171 25.37 0.72 48.87
CA HIS A 171 24.14 0.16 49.46
C HIS A 171 22.89 1.05 49.39
N LYS A 172 22.92 2.08 48.54
CA LYS A 172 21.79 2.96 48.26
C LYS A 172 21.57 3.05 46.74
N TYR A 173 20.34 3.32 46.33
CA TYR A 173 20.05 3.51 44.91
C TYR A 173 20.51 4.88 44.45
N PHE A 174 21.36 4.88 43.42
CA PHE A 174 21.71 6.05 42.64
C PHE A 174 20.79 6.11 41.43
N GLN A 175 19.92 7.14 41.39
CA GLN A 175 18.87 7.28 40.40
C GLN A 175 19.13 8.52 39.54
N THR A 176 19.18 8.35 38.23
CA THR A 176 19.37 9.48 37.30
C THR A 176 18.30 9.50 36.23
N THR A 177 17.83 10.69 35.88
CA THR A 177 16.97 10.94 34.71
C THR A 177 17.74 11.80 33.73
N VAL A 178 17.98 11.32 32.52
CA VAL A 178 18.73 11.99 31.47
C VAL A 178 17.79 12.42 30.37
N PHE A 179 17.75 13.71 30.08
CA PHE A 179 17.08 14.26 28.90
C PHE A 179 18.13 14.55 27.83
N SER A 180 18.00 13.94 26.66
CA SER A 180 19.00 14.07 25.59
C SER A 180 18.38 14.42 24.24
N ILE A 181 19.17 15.16 23.46
CA ILE A 181 18.97 15.35 22.03
C ILE A 181 20.04 14.53 21.31
N LYS A 182 19.63 13.77 20.30
CA LYS A 182 20.51 12.92 19.50
C LYS A 182 20.41 13.27 18.02
N ALA A 183 21.54 13.19 17.34
CA ALA A 183 21.62 13.29 15.89
C ALA A 183 22.24 12.00 15.35
N GLY A 184 21.55 11.31 14.45
CA GLY A 184 21.99 10.03 13.89
C GLY A 184 21.93 9.99 12.37
N TYR A 185 22.76 9.14 11.78
CA TYR A 185 22.76 8.86 10.35
C TYR A 185 22.39 7.40 10.09
N GLN A 186 21.60 7.18 9.04
CA GLN A 186 21.04 5.87 8.67
C GLN A 186 21.84 5.17 7.57
N PHE A 187 22.29 3.96 7.87
CA PHE A 187 23.02 3.06 6.98
C PHE A 187 22.14 1.86 6.61
N ALA A 188 22.06 1.52 5.33
CA ALA A 188 21.28 0.38 4.87
C ALA A 188 21.86 -0.93 5.40
N LEU A 189 21.00 -1.83 5.88
CA LEU A 189 21.39 -3.07 6.55
C LEU A 189 21.78 -4.18 5.55
N HIS A 190 21.26 -4.12 4.31
CA HIS A 190 21.49 -5.10 3.25
C HIS A 190 22.16 -4.48 2.02
N LYS A 191 22.86 -5.31 1.25
CA LYS A 191 23.43 -4.91 -0.03
C LYS A 191 22.33 -4.68 -1.08
N PRO A 192 22.57 -3.85 -2.12
CA PRO A 192 21.59 -3.57 -3.16
C PRO A 192 20.98 -4.83 -3.82
N GLU A 193 21.76 -5.91 -3.97
CA GLU A 193 21.30 -7.13 -4.64
C GLU A 193 20.12 -7.82 -3.93
N TYR A 194 20.00 -7.66 -2.60
CA TYR A 194 18.89 -8.18 -1.82
C TYR A 194 17.56 -7.51 -2.18
N TYR A 195 17.58 -6.21 -2.46
CA TYR A 195 16.37 -5.47 -2.82
C TYR A 195 15.94 -5.79 -4.26
N ILE A 196 16.89 -5.97 -5.16
CA ILE A 196 16.64 -6.37 -6.55
C ILE A 196 15.98 -7.74 -6.61
N SER A 197 16.43 -8.71 -5.81
CA SER A 197 15.83 -10.06 -5.81
C SER A 197 14.41 -10.06 -5.25
N GLN A 198 14.14 -9.30 -4.19
CA GLN A 198 12.78 -9.13 -3.65
C GLN A 198 11.83 -8.47 -4.65
N GLU A 199 12.30 -7.46 -5.39
CA GLU A 199 11.49 -6.82 -6.42
C GLU A 199 11.21 -7.76 -7.59
N ALA A 200 12.22 -8.54 -8.01
CA ALA A 200 12.07 -9.57 -9.03
C ALA A 200 11.05 -10.66 -8.62
N GLU A 201 11.09 -11.11 -7.36
CA GLU A 201 10.13 -12.08 -6.83
C GLU A 201 8.70 -11.51 -6.80
N LYS A 202 8.52 -10.28 -6.31
CA LYS A 202 7.22 -9.58 -6.33
C LYS A 202 6.68 -9.43 -7.76
N ASN A 203 7.54 -9.11 -8.71
CA ASN A 203 7.16 -9.00 -10.12
C ASN A 203 6.79 -10.37 -10.70
N ALA A 204 7.52 -11.44 -10.36
CA ALA A 204 7.19 -12.80 -10.79
C ALA A 204 5.84 -13.28 -10.24
N VAL A 205 5.55 -13.02 -8.95
CA VAL A 205 4.25 -13.30 -8.34
C VAL A 205 3.14 -12.51 -9.05
N ARG A 206 3.36 -11.22 -9.31
CA ARG A 206 2.39 -10.36 -10.02
C ARG A 206 2.08 -10.90 -11.42
N GLU A 207 3.10 -11.27 -12.19
CA GLU A 207 2.91 -11.84 -13.54
C GLU A 207 2.16 -13.17 -13.49
N GLN A 208 2.45 -14.03 -12.51
CA GLN A 208 1.71 -15.28 -12.31
C GLN A 208 0.24 -15.03 -11.93
N THR A 209 -0.04 -14.07 -11.05
CA THR A 209 -1.40 -13.65 -10.71
C THR A 209 -2.15 -13.14 -11.94
N VAL A 210 -1.52 -12.28 -12.76
CA VAL A 210 -2.10 -11.78 -14.02
C VAL A 210 -2.47 -12.93 -14.95
N LYS A 211 -1.60 -13.94 -15.09
CA LYS A 211 -1.87 -15.11 -15.94
C LYS A 211 -3.07 -15.93 -15.46
N MET A 212 -3.18 -16.16 -14.15
CA MET A 212 -4.32 -16.88 -13.57
C MET A 212 -5.63 -16.11 -13.77
N LEU A 213 -5.63 -14.81 -13.47
CA LEU A 213 -6.79 -13.95 -13.68
C LEU A 213 -7.20 -13.90 -15.15
N TYR A 214 -6.23 -13.81 -16.08
CA TYR A 214 -6.52 -13.80 -17.51
C TYR A 214 -7.22 -15.09 -17.95
N THR A 215 -6.75 -16.24 -17.44
CA THR A 215 -7.37 -17.54 -17.74
C THR A 215 -8.81 -17.60 -17.22
N ALA A 216 -9.06 -17.12 -16.00
CA ALA A 216 -10.40 -17.04 -15.43
C ALA A 216 -11.31 -16.08 -16.21
N ALA A 217 -10.81 -14.90 -16.59
CA ALA A 217 -11.55 -13.93 -17.38
C ALA A 217 -11.99 -14.52 -18.75
N MET A 218 -11.10 -15.28 -19.40
CA MET A 218 -11.42 -15.96 -20.66
C MET A 218 -12.48 -17.05 -20.51
N ASP A 219 -12.47 -17.79 -19.40
CA ASP A 219 -13.53 -18.75 -19.08
C ASP A 219 -14.89 -18.05 -18.90
N TYR A 220 -14.93 -16.89 -18.24
CA TYR A 220 -16.14 -16.07 -18.15
C TYR A 220 -16.59 -15.53 -19.51
N VAL A 221 -15.68 -15.09 -20.38
CA VAL A 221 -16.00 -14.68 -21.75
C VAL A 221 -16.62 -15.84 -22.53
N GLN A 222 -16.07 -17.04 -22.44
CA GLN A 222 -16.61 -18.23 -23.10
C GLN A 222 -18.03 -18.56 -22.61
N LYS A 223 -18.29 -18.35 -21.32
CA LYS A 223 -19.62 -18.51 -20.69
C LYS A 223 -20.57 -17.33 -20.97
N LYS A 224 -20.11 -16.28 -21.67
CA LYS A 224 -20.85 -15.02 -21.88
C LYS A 224 -21.30 -14.35 -20.57
N ASP A 225 -20.52 -14.55 -19.51
CA ASP A 225 -20.71 -13.92 -18.22
C ASP A 225 -19.95 -12.60 -18.20
N HIS A 226 -20.55 -11.59 -18.84
CA HIS A 226 -19.95 -10.28 -19.02
C HIS A 226 -19.63 -9.57 -17.70
N VAL A 227 -20.38 -9.85 -16.62
CA VAL A 227 -20.19 -9.21 -15.31
C VAL A 227 -18.88 -9.67 -14.69
N HIS A 228 -18.69 -10.98 -14.55
CA HIS A 228 -17.47 -11.52 -13.96
C HIS A 228 -16.25 -11.34 -14.88
N ALA A 229 -16.44 -11.43 -16.20
CA ALA A 229 -15.38 -11.17 -17.17
C ALA A 229 -14.84 -9.73 -17.04
N LEU A 230 -15.74 -8.73 -17.03
CA LEU A 230 -15.36 -7.32 -16.93
C LEU A 230 -14.63 -7.03 -15.61
N GLU A 231 -15.13 -7.56 -14.49
CA GLU A 231 -14.51 -7.37 -13.18
C GLU A 231 -13.12 -8.00 -13.13
N THR A 232 -12.96 -9.22 -13.62
CA THR A 232 -11.67 -9.93 -13.64
C THR A 232 -10.65 -9.20 -14.53
N PHE A 233 -11.06 -8.69 -15.70
CA PHE A 233 -10.17 -7.88 -16.54
C PHE A 233 -9.77 -6.55 -15.88
N LYS A 234 -10.66 -5.90 -15.13
CA LYS A 234 -10.31 -4.69 -14.35
C LYS A 234 -9.29 -5.00 -13.26
N GLN A 235 -9.41 -6.15 -12.59
CA GLN A 235 -8.39 -6.60 -11.63
C GLN A 235 -7.02 -6.77 -12.29
N ILE A 236 -6.96 -7.35 -13.50
CA ILE A 236 -5.71 -7.43 -14.27
C ILE A 236 -5.14 -6.04 -14.54
N LEU A 237 -5.97 -5.09 -14.99
CA LEU A 237 -5.52 -3.72 -15.26
C LEU A 237 -5.08 -2.96 -14.00
N SER A 238 -5.60 -3.32 -12.81
CA SER A 238 -5.10 -2.77 -11.54
C SER A 238 -3.68 -3.24 -11.20
N LEU A 239 -3.31 -4.46 -11.63
CA LEU A 239 -1.98 -5.04 -11.43
C LEU A 239 -1.01 -4.66 -12.55
N LYS A 240 -1.51 -4.60 -13.79
CA LYS A 240 -0.75 -4.30 -15.00
C LYS A 240 -1.55 -3.35 -15.89
N PRO A 241 -1.45 -2.03 -15.64
CA PRO A 241 -2.22 -1.02 -16.35
C PRO A 241 -2.05 -1.03 -17.86
N ASP A 242 -0.96 -1.58 -18.40
CA ASP A 242 -0.67 -1.66 -19.83
C ASP A 242 -0.92 -3.03 -20.47
N HIS A 243 -1.68 -3.90 -19.81
CA HIS A 243 -2.11 -5.17 -20.42
C HIS A 243 -3.06 -4.93 -21.60
N LYS A 244 -2.54 -5.06 -22.82
CA LYS A 244 -3.23 -4.67 -24.07
C LYS A 244 -4.53 -5.45 -24.28
N GLU A 245 -4.48 -6.76 -24.12
CA GLU A 245 -5.60 -7.68 -24.32
C GLU A 245 -6.73 -7.38 -23.35
N SER A 246 -6.43 -7.20 -22.06
CA SER A 246 -7.44 -6.84 -21.06
C SER A 246 -8.09 -5.50 -21.34
N LYS A 247 -7.35 -4.48 -21.82
CA LYS A 247 -7.95 -3.20 -22.27
C LYS A 247 -8.95 -3.42 -23.40
N GLN A 248 -8.58 -4.24 -24.40
CA GLN A 248 -9.45 -4.54 -25.54
C GLN A 248 -10.74 -5.25 -25.10
N TYR A 249 -10.64 -6.27 -24.23
CA TYR A 249 -11.83 -6.96 -23.72
C TYR A 249 -12.72 -6.06 -22.87
N VAL A 250 -12.15 -5.21 -22.00
CA VAL A 250 -12.93 -4.25 -21.21
C VAL A 250 -13.71 -3.31 -22.13
N ALA A 251 -13.09 -2.79 -23.19
CA ALA A 251 -13.76 -1.92 -24.16
C ALA A 251 -14.88 -2.67 -24.90
N ALA A 252 -14.60 -3.86 -25.42
CA ALA A 252 -15.57 -4.66 -26.17
C ALA A 252 -16.78 -5.08 -25.32
N ILE A 253 -16.54 -5.56 -24.09
CA ILE A 253 -17.60 -5.97 -23.16
C ILE A 253 -18.43 -4.74 -22.72
N SER A 254 -17.80 -3.60 -22.46
CA SER A 254 -18.51 -2.38 -22.09
C SER A 254 -19.39 -1.87 -23.23
N GLN A 255 -18.89 -1.91 -24.46
CA GLN A 255 -19.66 -1.57 -25.65
C GLN A 255 -20.84 -2.53 -25.86
N ALA A 256 -20.62 -3.84 -25.71
CA ALA A 256 -21.69 -4.83 -25.79
C ALA A 256 -22.79 -4.59 -24.74
N LYS A 257 -22.41 -4.19 -23.53
CA LYS A 257 -23.38 -3.82 -22.48
C LYS A 257 -24.22 -2.61 -22.88
N GLU A 258 -23.60 -1.55 -23.39
CA GLU A 258 -24.31 -0.35 -23.84
C GLU A 258 -25.29 -0.66 -24.99
N GLN A 259 -24.87 -1.50 -25.93
CA GLN A 259 -25.71 -1.97 -27.03
C GLN A 259 -26.90 -2.78 -26.52
N TYR A 260 -26.69 -3.67 -25.54
CA TYR A 260 -27.75 -4.46 -24.93
C TYR A 260 -28.77 -3.59 -24.16
N ASP A 261 -28.27 -2.64 -23.37
CA ASP A 261 -29.11 -1.68 -22.64
C ASP A 261 -29.98 -0.86 -23.63
N THR A 262 -29.38 -0.41 -24.73
CA THR A 262 -30.08 0.34 -25.80
C THR A 262 -31.12 -0.52 -26.52
N ALA A 263 -30.79 -1.78 -26.82
CA ALA A 263 -31.72 -2.72 -27.42
C ALA A 263 -32.96 -2.94 -26.53
N GLY A 264 -32.76 -3.05 -25.21
CA GLY A 264 -33.84 -3.17 -24.24
C GLY A 264 -34.81 -1.97 -24.26
N ILE A 265 -34.31 -0.76 -24.51
CA ILE A 265 -35.15 0.45 -24.68
C ILE A 265 -35.96 0.36 -25.98
N LEU A 266 -35.33 -0.04 -27.08
CA LEU A 266 -35.98 -0.16 -28.39
C LEU A 266 -37.07 -1.25 -28.39
N ILE A 267 -36.83 -2.38 -27.73
CA ILE A 267 -37.83 -3.44 -27.53
C ILE A 267 -39.05 -2.89 -26.80
N LYS A 268 -38.87 -2.09 -25.73
CA LYS A 268 -39.98 -1.45 -25.00
C LYS A 268 -40.78 -0.45 -25.84
N GLN A 269 -40.17 0.07 -26.92
CA GLN A 269 -40.81 0.98 -27.87
C GLN A 269 -41.38 0.24 -29.10
N ASP A 270 -41.41 -1.10 -29.07
CA ASP A 270 -41.79 -1.96 -30.20
C ASP A 270 -40.94 -1.78 -31.48
N LYS A 271 -39.75 -1.18 -31.36
CA LYS A 271 -38.78 -0.98 -32.45
C LYS A 271 -37.87 -2.18 -32.62
N TYR A 272 -38.47 -3.32 -32.97
CA TYR A 272 -37.77 -4.61 -33.03
C TYR A 272 -36.67 -4.68 -34.09
N PHE A 273 -36.88 -4.06 -35.26
CA PHE A 273 -35.87 -4.03 -36.33
C PHE A 273 -34.60 -3.27 -35.92
N ASP A 274 -34.75 -2.17 -35.18
CA ASP A 274 -33.61 -1.37 -34.70
C ASP A 274 -32.87 -2.06 -33.56
N ALA A 275 -33.60 -2.82 -32.72
CA ALA A 275 -33.01 -3.57 -31.61
C ALA A 275 -32.17 -4.78 -32.07
N LEU A 276 -32.60 -5.43 -33.16
CA LEU A 276 -32.04 -6.69 -33.66
C LEU A 276 -30.51 -6.65 -33.92
N PRO A 277 -29.93 -5.65 -34.62
CA PRO A 277 -28.48 -5.59 -34.81
C PRO A 277 -27.70 -5.36 -33.51
N LEU A 278 -28.27 -4.62 -32.55
CA LEU A 278 -27.64 -4.37 -31.26
C LEU A 278 -27.62 -5.64 -30.38
N LEU A 279 -28.70 -6.42 -30.42
CA LEU A 279 -28.77 -7.74 -29.78
C LEU A 279 -27.79 -8.71 -30.42
N ALA A 280 -27.68 -8.72 -31.75
CA ALA A 280 -26.73 -9.56 -32.47
C ALA A 280 -25.28 -9.26 -32.02
N ALA A 281 -24.89 -7.98 -31.98
CA ALA A 281 -23.55 -7.56 -31.56
C ALA A 281 -23.26 -7.89 -30.09
N SER A 282 -24.21 -7.60 -29.19
CA SER A 282 -24.04 -7.85 -27.75
C SER A 282 -24.06 -9.34 -27.37
N SER A 283 -24.71 -10.19 -28.18
CA SER A 283 -24.78 -11.64 -27.97
C SER A 283 -23.42 -12.35 -27.96
N GLN A 284 -22.36 -11.71 -28.45
CA GLN A 284 -21.00 -12.25 -28.38
C GLN A 284 -20.50 -12.37 -26.94
N TYR A 285 -20.93 -11.46 -26.06
CA TYR A 285 -20.42 -11.36 -24.68
C TYR A 285 -21.50 -11.55 -23.62
N ILE A 286 -22.79 -11.40 -23.97
CA ILE A 286 -23.91 -11.41 -23.04
C ILE A 286 -24.85 -12.57 -23.37
N ALA A 287 -25.07 -13.46 -22.40
CA ALA A 287 -25.93 -14.62 -22.57
C ALA A 287 -27.40 -14.22 -22.77
N GLU A 288 -27.88 -13.26 -21.98
CA GLU A 288 -29.25 -12.73 -22.02
C GLU A 288 -29.56 -12.08 -23.36
N ALA A 289 -28.59 -11.35 -23.94
CA ALA A 289 -28.71 -10.79 -25.29
C ALA A 289 -28.95 -11.87 -26.35
N SER A 290 -28.37 -13.06 -26.19
CA SER A 290 -28.59 -14.18 -27.12
C SER A 290 -30.03 -14.70 -27.04
N ILE A 291 -30.61 -14.71 -25.83
CA ILE A 291 -32.00 -15.13 -25.60
C ILE A 291 -32.96 -14.09 -26.19
N ASP A 292 -32.74 -12.81 -25.88
CA ASP A 292 -33.57 -11.72 -26.39
C ASP A 292 -33.48 -11.59 -27.90
N TYR A 293 -32.27 -11.76 -28.47
CA TYR A 293 -32.08 -11.83 -29.92
C TYR A 293 -32.99 -12.89 -30.54
N LYS A 294 -33.01 -14.11 -29.97
CA LYS A 294 -33.83 -15.20 -30.46
C LYS A 294 -35.33 -14.90 -30.36
N ASN A 295 -35.76 -14.31 -29.25
CA ASN A 295 -37.15 -13.93 -29.04
C ASN A 295 -37.61 -12.87 -30.07
N VAL A 296 -36.76 -11.87 -30.36
CA VAL A 296 -37.07 -10.85 -31.37
C VAL A 296 -37.08 -11.45 -32.77
N GLN A 297 -36.15 -12.35 -33.09
CA GLN A 297 -36.17 -13.09 -34.36
C GLN A 297 -37.49 -13.83 -34.56
N ASP A 298 -37.94 -14.60 -33.56
CA ASP A 298 -39.17 -15.38 -33.66
C ASP A 298 -40.41 -14.48 -33.78
N LYS A 299 -40.40 -13.30 -33.17
CA LYS A 299 -41.46 -12.29 -33.33
C LYS A 299 -41.51 -11.67 -34.73
N LEU A 300 -40.35 -11.49 -35.37
CA LEU A 300 -40.24 -10.87 -36.71
C LEU A 300 -40.34 -11.88 -37.86
N LYS A 301 -40.17 -13.19 -37.60
CA LYS A 301 -40.27 -14.25 -38.62
C LYS A 301 -41.50 -14.16 -39.53
N PRO A 302 -42.73 -13.89 -39.03
CA PRO A 302 -43.90 -13.78 -39.88
C PRO A 302 -43.82 -12.65 -40.93
N GLN A 303 -42.94 -11.67 -40.74
CA GLN A 303 -42.75 -10.54 -41.64
C GLN A 303 -41.74 -10.84 -42.77
N ILE A 304 -41.02 -11.97 -42.71
CA ILE A 304 -40.01 -12.35 -43.72
C ILE A 304 -40.58 -12.38 -45.14
N PRO A 305 -41.75 -12.98 -45.42
CA PRO A 305 -42.29 -13.03 -46.79
C PRO A 305 -42.53 -11.63 -47.38
N GLU A 306 -43.06 -10.70 -46.58
CA GLU A 306 -43.30 -9.33 -47.01
C GLU A 306 -41.98 -8.59 -47.29
N LEU A 307 -40.97 -8.76 -46.43
CA LEU A 307 -39.65 -8.17 -46.63
C LEU A 307 -38.96 -8.73 -47.88
N GLN A 308 -39.06 -10.04 -48.10
CA GLN A 308 -38.52 -10.67 -49.31
C GLN A 308 -39.19 -10.12 -50.56
N GLN A 309 -40.51 -9.95 -50.56
CA GLN A 309 -41.23 -9.35 -51.68
C GLN A 309 -40.72 -7.91 -51.96
N LYS A 310 -40.63 -7.05 -50.94
CA LYS A 310 -40.11 -5.68 -51.08
C LYS A 310 -38.67 -5.66 -51.62
N ALA A 311 -37.82 -6.58 -51.16
CA ALA A 311 -36.46 -6.69 -51.66
C ALA A 311 -36.39 -7.14 -53.13
N ILE A 312 -37.27 -8.06 -53.55
CA ILE A 312 -37.37 -8.50 -54.95
C ILE A 312 -37.87 -7.37 -55.85
N GLU A 313 -38.83 -6.58 -55.38
CA GLU A 313 -39.29 -5.37 -56.09
C GLU A 313 -38.17 -4.35 -56.25
N ALA A 314 -37.41 -4.05 -55.19
CA ALA A 314 -36.22 -3.19 -55.26
C ALA A 314 -35.18 -3.72 -56.26
N PHE A 315 -34.92 -5.04 -56.24
CA PHE A 315 -34.03 -5.69 -57.20
C PHE A 315 -34.49 -5.51 -58.66
N ASN A 316 -35.78 -5.70 -58.92
CA ASN A 316 -36.36 -5.55 -60.26
C ASN A 316 -36.31 -4.10 -60.74
N ASN A 317 -36.42 -3.14 -59.82
CA ASN A 317 -36.27 -1.71 -60.08
C ASN A 317 -34.81 -1.26 -60.22
N LYS A 318 -33.85 -2.21 -60.20
CA LYS A 318 -32.39 -1.98 -60.23
C LYS A 318 -31.84 -1.20 -59.02
N ASP A 319 -32.62 -1.09 -57.95
CA ASP A 319 -32.16 -0.55 -56.67
C ASP A 319 -31.50 -1.68 -55.85
N TYR A 320 -30.27 -1.99 -56.22
CA TYR A 320 -29.49 -3.07 -55.61
C TYR A 320 -29.09 -2.77 -54.16
N ASP A 321 -28.96 -1.50 -53.78
CA ASP A 321 -28.61 -1.09 -52.41
C ASP A 321 -29.78 -1.29 -51.45
N ALA A 322 -30.99 -0.90 -51.85
CA ALA A 322 -32.19 -1.18 -51.07
C ALA A 322 -32.44 -2.70 -50.94
N CYS A 323 -32.25 -3.46 -52.03
CA CYS A 323 -32.36 -4.92 -51.99
C CYS A 323 -31.40 -5.54 -50.96
N ILE A 324 -30.11 -5.17 -51.00
CA ILE A 324 -29.09 -5.70 -50.07
C ILE A 324 -29.46 -5.32 -48.62
N THR A 325 -29.87 -4.08 -48.37
CA THR A 325 -30.26 -3.61 -47.03
C THR A 325 -31.44 -4.40 -46.46
N ILE A 326 -32.50 -4.61 -47.25
CA ILE A 326 -33.67 -5.39 -46.82
C ILE A 326 -33.31 -6.86 -46.62
N MET A 327 -32.54 -7.46 -47.54
CA MET A 327 -32.12 -8.86 -47.40
C MET A 327 -31.17 -9.08 -46.21
N ASN A 328 -30.30 -8.12 -45.87
CA ASN A 328 -29.51 -8.18 -44.64
C ASN A 328 -30.41 -8.13 -43.39
N SER A 329 -31.49 -7.36 -43.42
CA SER A 329 -32.50 -7.37 -42.35
C SER A 329 -33.19 -8.72 -42.24
N VAL A 330 -33.49 -9.38 -43.37
CA VAL A 330 -33.99 -10.77 -43.39
C VAL A 330 -32.97 -11.72 -42.77
N LEU A 331 -31.67 -11.58 -43.06
CA LEU A 331 -30.62 -12.43 -42.48
C LEU A 331 -30.39 -12.19 -40.98
N LEU A 332 -30.71 -11.01 -40.45
CA LEU A 332 -30.74 -10.79 -39.01
C LEU A 332 -31.90 -11.54 -38.35
N ILE A 333 -33.02 -11.76 -39.05
CA ILE A 333 -34.18 -12.51 -38.53
C ILE A 333 -34.00 -14.02 -38.71
N ASP A 334 -33.53 -14.42 -39.89
CA ASP A 334 -33.29 -15.80 -40.31
C ASP A 334 -31.90 -15.92 -40.96
N PRO A 335 -30.86 -16.21 -40.16
CA PRO A 335 -29.48 -16.31 -40.65
C PRO A 335 -29.27 -17.39 -41.72
N ASP A 336 -30.17 -18.36 -41.82
CA ASP A 336 -30.09 -19.48 -42.76
C ASP A 336 -30.94 -19.28 -44.02
N ASN A 337 -31.56 -18.10 -44.17
CA ASN A 337 -32.43 -17.79 -45.30
C ASN A 337 -31.67 -17.83 -46.64
N THR A 338 -31.88 -18.90 -47.41
CA THR A 338 -31.19 -19.14 -48.68
C THR A 338 -31.56 -18.11 -49.76
N VAL A 339 -32.82 -17.65 -49.75
CA VAL A 339 -33.32 -16.63 -50.68
C VAL A 339 -32.58 -15.31 -50.46
N ALA A 340 -32.51 -14.83 -49.21
CA ALA A 340 -31.79 -13.60 -48.88
C ALA A 340 -30.30 -13.67 -49.26
N LYS A 341 -29.62 -14.78 -48.91
CA LYS A 341 -28.22 -15.02 -49.32
C LYS A 341 -28.04 -14.94 -50.84
N GLY A 342 -28.93 -15.60 -51.59
CA GLY A 342 -28.87 -15.62 -53.06
C GLY A 342 -29.05 -14.23 -53.69
N TYR A 343 -30.04 -13.46 -53.22
CA TYR A 343 -30.30 -12.12 -53.74
C TYR A 343 -29.20 -11.11 -53.38
N ILE A 344 -28.59 -11.21 -52.20
CA ILE A 344 -27.44 -10.37 -51.82
C ILE A 344 -26.27 -10.59 -52.78
N VAL A 345 -25.86 -11.85 -52.98
CA VAL A 345 -24.74 -12.20 -53.86
C VAL A 345 -24.99 -11.73 -55.29
N ARG A 346 -26.22 -11.92 -55.80
CA ARG A 346 -26.59 -11.48 -57.15
C ARG A 346 -26.55 -9.95 -57.28
N SER A 347 -27.08 -9.24 -56.30
CA SER A 347 -27.10 -7.76 -56.27
C SER A 347 -25.69 -7.18 -56.20
N GLN A 348 -24.81 -7.75 -55.36
CA GLN A 348 -23.40 -7.35 -55.23
C GLN A 348 -22.63 -7.52 -56.55
N ARG A 349 -22.75 -8.68 -57.20
CA ARG A 349 -22.09 -8.93 -58.50
C ARG A 349 -22.49 -7.93 -59.58
N ILE A 350 -23.78 -7.59 -59.64
CA ILE A 350 -24.28 -6.62 -60.61
C ILE A 350 -23.73 -5.23 -60.28
N LYS A 351 -23.74 -4.80 -59.01
CA LYS A 351 -23.12 -3.53 -58.60
C LYS A 351 -21.64 -3.45 -58.97
N GLU A 352 -20.86 -4.48 -58.67
CA GLU A 352 -19.44 -4.53 -59.02
C GLU A 352 -19.20 -4.46 -60.54
N THR A 353 -20.08 -5.08 -61.33
CA THR A 353 -20.00 -5.05 -62.79
C THR A 353 -20.32 -3.65 -63.32
N ILE A 354 -21.34 -2.98 -62.77
CA ILE A 354 -21.69 -1.60 -63.13
C ILE A 354 -20.54 -0.65 -62.78
N GLN A 355 -19.94 -0.79 -61.60
CA GLN A 355 -18.80 0.04 -61.16
C GLN A 355 -17.55 -0.14 -62.02
N LYS A 356 -17.34 -1.32 -62.62
CA LYS A 356 -16.21 -1.58 -63.52
C LYS A 356 -16.41 -1.06 -64.95
N LEU A 357 -17.65 -0.72 -65.30
CA LEU A 357 -18.04 -0.20 -66.62
C LEU A 357 -18.19 1.33 -66.64
N GLN A 358 -18.07 1.97 -65.48
CA GLN A 358 -17.97 3.42 -65.27
C GLN A 358 -16.50 3.80 -65.08
#